data_AF-A0A449A943-F1
#
_entry.id   AF-A0A449A943-F1
#
_cell.length_a   1.000
_cell.length_b   1.000
_cell.length_c   1.000
_cell.angle_alpha   90.00
_cell.angle_beta   90.00
_cell.angle_gamma   90.00
#
_symmetry.space_group_name_H-M   'P 1'
#
loop_
_entity.id
_entity.type
_entity.pdbx_description
1 polymer ?
#
loop_
_entity_poly.entity_id
_entity_poly.type
_entity_poly.pdbx_seq_one_letter_code
_entity_poly.pdbx_strand_id
1 'polypeptide(L)'
;MWTWILFGIIVAALVIYFIYSFIKDKISKKRRKLKQIKLINKTEEYKKHIVLRLHFLIKHNQKLIDEFVPSIGEYKMNYIVDTARKYLIEKQKESDFKELIIDNIDAKDIFTNYTYLRDVRSTNWRNLKDVSEFINSRMFLIDEQVEKDNFELAQKEIEEFYNNEIQRT
;
A
#
# COMPACT_ATOMS: atom_id res chain seq x y z
N MET A 1 -38.64 -4.57 56.83
CA MET A 1 -37.19 -4.84 57.02
C MET A 1 -36.57 -5.52 55.78
N TRP A 2 -37.18 -6.58 55.27
CA TRP A 2 -36.73 -7.31 54.05
C TRP A 2 -36.58 -6.45 52.78
N THR A 3 -37.46 -5.47 52.55
CA THR A 3 -37.43 -4.59 51.37
C THR A 3 -36.15 -3.75 51.29
N TRP A 4 -35.62 -3.30 52.43
CA TRP A 4 -34.38 -2.52 52.50
C TRP A 4 -33.13 -3.37 52.21
N ILE A 5 -33.15 -4.63 52.63
CA ILE A 5 -32.08 -5.60 52.35
C ILE A 5 -32.03 -5.90 50.84
N LEU A 6 -33.19 -6.12 50.22
CA LEU A 6 -33.29 -6.34 48.77
C LEU A 6 -32.76 -5.14 47.97
N PHE A 7 -33.10 -3.92 48.38
CA PHE A 7 -32.62 -2.70 47.74
C PHE A 7 -31.09 -2.56 47.84
N GLY A 8 -30.51 -2.88 49.00
CA GLY A 8 -29.06 -2.87 49.19
C GLY A 8 -28.32 -3.82 48.25
N ILE A 9 -28.85 -5.03 48.02
CA ILE A 9 -28.27 -6.01 47.10
C ILE A 9 -28.31 -5.51 45.66
N ILE A 10 -29.43 -4.92 45.23
CA ILE A 10 -29.58 -4.36 43.89
C ILE A 10 -28.59 -3.22 43.66
N VAL A 11 -28.46 -2.31 44.63
CA VAL A 11 -27.50 -1.19 44.55
C VAL A 11 -26.06 -1.72 44.53
N ALA A 12 -25.71 -2.71 45.35
CA ALA A 12 -24.38 -3.32 45.34
C ALA A 12 -24.05 -3.97 43.99
N ALA A 13 -25.01 -4.70 43.40
CA ALA A 13 -24.85 -5.30 42.08
C ALA A 13 -24.65 -4.25 40.97
N LEU A 14 -25.38 -3.13 41.03
CA LEU A 14 -25.18 -2.01 40.10
C LEU A 14 -23.79 -1.40 40.24
N VAL A 15 -23.32 -1.15 41.46
CA VAL A 15 -21.98 -0.59 41.70
C VAL A 15 -20.89 -1.51 41.14
N ILE A 16 -21.00 -2.82 41.38
CA ILE A 16 -20.06 -3.82 40.82
C ILE A 16 -20.10 -3.81 39.28
N TYR A 17 -21.29 -3.76 38.68
CA TYR A 17 -21.46 -3.70 37.23
C TYR A 17 -20.83 -2.44 36.63
N PHE A 18 -21.06 -1.27 37.24
CA PHE A 18 -20.45 -0.02 36.79
C PHE A 18 -18.92 -0.09 36.85
N ILE A 19 -18.34 -0.52 37.98
CA ILE A 19 -16.89 -0.67 38.13
C ILE A 19 -16.33 -1.61 37.04
N TYR A 20 -16.97 -2.75 36.81
CA TYR A 20 -16.57 -3.68 35.76
C TYR A 20 -16.63 -3.04 34.36
N SER A 21 -17.72 -2.33 34.04
CA SER A 21 -17.88 -1.65 32.75
C SER A 21 -16.79 -0.59 32.52
N PHE A 22 -16.52 0.26 33.52
CA PHE A 22 -15.46 1.28 33.43
C PHE A 22 -14.08 0.67 33.17
N ILE A 23 -13.74 -0.43 33.86
CA ILE A 23 -12.48 -1.14 33.64
C ILE A 23 -12.43 -1.74 32.23
N LYS A 24 -13.50 -2.43 31.81
CA LYS A 24 -13.59 -3.05 30.49
C LYS A 24 -13.49 -2.01 29.37
N ASP A 25 -14.11 -0.85 29.53
CA ASP A 25 -14.06 0.24 28.56
C ASP A 25 -12.66 0.87 28.47
N LYS A 26 -11.97 1.03 29.60
CA LYS A 26 -10.59 1.52 29.60
C LYS A 26 -9.66 0.55 28.85
N ILE A 27 -9.82 -0.77 29.09
CA ILE A 27 -9.03 -1.81 28.40
C ILE A 27 -9.39 -1.85 26.91
N SER A 28 -10.68 -1.80 26.55
CA SER A 28 -11.14 -1.86 25.16
C SER A 28 -10.64 -0.64 24.37
N LYS A 29 -10.68 0.55 24.96
CA LYS A 29 -10.14 1.79 24.37
C LYS A 29 -8.63 1.69 24.14
N LYS A 30 -7.87 1.15 25.09
CA LYS A 30 -6.42 0.92 24.91
C LYS A 30 -6.14 -0.07 23.76
N ARG A 31 -6.88 -1.18 23.69
CA ARG A 31 -6.74 -2.16 22.61
C ARG A 31 -7.07 -1.57 21.24
N ARG A 32 -8.14 -0.77 21.14
CA ARG A 32 -8.52 -0.07 19.90
C ARG A 32 -7.41 0.88 19.43
N LYS A 33 -6.86 1.69 20.34
CA LYS A 33 -5.72 2.58 20.03
C LYS A 33 -4.50 1.81 19.52
N LEU A 34 -4.14 0.69 20.17
CA LEU A 34 -3.02 -0.14 19.71
C LEU A 34 -3.28 -0.74 18.32
N LYS A 35 -4.50 -1.19 18.04
CA LYS A 35 -4.87 -1.67 16.70
C LYS A 35 -4.77 -0.57 15.65
N GLN A 36 -5.22 0.65 15.98
CA GLN A 36 -5.09 1.81 15.08
C GLN A 36 -3.63 2.15 14.80
N ILE A 37 -2.78 2.21 15.82
CA ILE A 37 -1.34 2.48 15.64
C ILE A 37 -0.68 1.40 14.76
N LYS A 38 -1.00 0.12 15.00
CA LYS A 38 -0.51 -0.97 14.16
C LYS A 38 -0.97 -0.85 12.71
N LEU A 39 -2.23 -0.47 12.48
CA LEU A 39 -2.76 -0.27 11.14
C LEU A 39 -2.10 0.92 10.43
N ILE A 40 -1.87 2.03 11.15
CA ILE A 40 -1.16 3.20 10.62
C ILE A 40 0.26 2.80 10.22
N ASN A 41 1.00 2.13 11.10
CA ASN A 41 2.37 1.70 10.79
C ASN A 41 2.41 0.73 9.61
N LYS A 42 1.50 -0.26 9.57
CA LYS A 42 1.38 -1.20 8.45
C LYS A 42 1.05 -0.48 7.14
N THR A 43 0.18 0.53 7.20
CA THR A 43 -0.17 1.36 6.05
C THR A 43 1.06 2.11 5.55
N GLU A 44 1.76 2.84 6.41
CA GLU A 44 2.94 3.63 6.02
C GLU A 44 4.07 2.75 5.44
N GLU A 45 4.29 1.58 6.02
CA GLU A 45 5.21 0.59 5.47
C GLU A 45 4.77 0.11 4.08
N TYR A 46 3.49 -0.23 3.90
CA TYR A 46 2.97 -0.66 2.61
C TYR A 46 3.01 0.44 1.55
N LYS A 47 2.74 1.68 1.94
CA LYS A 47 2.91 2.88 1.10
C LYS A 47 4.34 3.00 0.58
N LYS A 48 5.33 2.80 1.47
CA LYS A 48 6.76 2.78 1.12
C LYS A 48 7.04 1.72 0.05
N HIS A 49 6.54 0.50 0.23
CA HIS A 49 6.71 -0.57 -0.76
C HIS A 49 6.09 -0.24 -2.11
N ILE A 50 4.91 0.39 -2.13
CA ILE A 50 4.29 0.84 -3.39
C ILE A 50 5.17 1.89 -4.08
N VAL A 51 5.68 2.87 -3.34
CA VAL A 51 6.56 3.91 -3.91
C VAL A 51 7.81 3.29 -4.53
N LEU A 52 8.46 2.36 -3.83
CA LEU A 52 9.63 1.63 -4.35
C LEU A 52 9.29 0.86 -5.63
N ARG A 53 8.19 0.08 -5.61
CA ARG A 53 7.73 -0.67 -6.79
C ARG A 53 7.43 0.24 -7.97
N LEU A 54 6.73 1.36 -7.76
CA LEU A 54 6.43 2.33 -8.81
C LEU A 54 7.71 2.96 -9.37
N HIS A 55 8.67 3.32 -8.50
CA HIS A 55 9.95 3.85 -8.92
C HIS A 55 10.68 2.88 -9.86
N PHE A 56 10.85 1.63 -9.44
CA PHE A 56 11.54 0.63 -10.25
C PHE A 56 10.75 0.23 -11.50
N LEU A 57 9.42 0.16 -11.43
CA LEU A 57 8.57 -0.09 -12.59
C LEU A 57 8.75 0.98 -13.65
N ILE A 58 8.69 2.27 -13.28
CA ILE A 58 8.88 3.38 -14.21
C ILE A 58 10.29 3.34 -14.80
N LYS A 59 11.31 3.14 -13.96
CA LYS A 59 12.71 3.08 -14.40
C LYS A 59 12.95 1.94 -15.39
N HIS A 60 12.48 0.74 -15.06
CA HIS A 60 12.64 -0.44 -15.91
C HIS A 60 11.87 -0.28 -17.23
N ASN A 61 10.61 0.15 -17.16
CA ASN A 61 9.80 0.37 -18.34
C ASN A 61 10.38 1.45 -19.26
N GLN A 62 10.93 2.53 -18.69
CA GLN A 62 11.57 3.59 -19.47
C GLN A 62 12.83 3.09 -20.18
N LYS A 63 13.65 2.28 -19.50
CA LYS A 63 14.82 1.65 -20.11
C LYS A 63 14.43 0.81 -21.34
N LEU A 64 13.39 -0.02 -21.21
CA LEU A 64 12.88 -0.83 -22.34
C LEU A 64 12.34 0.02 -23.49
N ILE A 65 11.69 1.15 -23.20
CA ILE A 65 11.22 2.09 -24.23
C ILE A 65 12.40 2.75 -24.95
N ASP A 66 13.45 3.15 -24.22
CA ASP A 66 14.61 3.81 -24.80
C ASP A 66 15.46 2.85 -25.66
N GLU A 67 15.49 1.57 -25.30
CA GLU A 67 16.18 0.49 -26.03
C GLU A 67 15.33 -0.10 -27.17
N PHE A 68 14.04 0.27 -27.26
CA PHE A 68 13.13 -0.30 -28.26
C PHE A 68 13.50 0.16 -29.68
N VAL A 69 13.80 -0.82 -30.55
CA VAL A 69 14.01 -0.61 -31.98
C VAL A 69 12.84 -1.18 -32.77
N PRO A 70 12.09 -0.36 -33.55
CA PRO A 70 11.00 -0.84 -34.38
C PRO A 70 11.46 -1.94 -35.36
N SER A 71 10.64 -2.99 -35.52
CA SER A 71 10.80 -4.04 -36.53
C SER A 71 12.05 -4.93 -36.44
N ILE A 72 12.95 -4.68 -35.49
CA ILE A 72 14.21 -5.43 -35.29
C ILE A 72 14.40 -5.84 -33.82
N GLY A 73 13.84 -5.07 -32.87
CA GLY A 73 14.02 -5.32 -31.44
C GLY A 73 13.43 -6.65 -30.95
N GLU A 74 14.00 -7.17 -29.87
CA GLU A 74 13.59 -8.42 -29.21
C GLU A 74 12.12 -8.40 -28.74
N TYR A 75 11.56 -7.21 -28.47
CA TYR A 75 10.22 -7.05 -27.92
C TYR A 75 9.39 -6.05 -28.72
N LYS A 76 8.07 -6.26 -28.79
CA LYS A 76 7.12 -5.31 -29.40
C LYS A 76 6.76 -4.19 -28.41
N MET A 77 6.51 -2.97 -28.89
CA MET A 77 6.09 -1.85 -28.04
C MET A 77 4.85 -2.15 -27.19
N ASN A 78 3.87 -2.86 -27.76
CA ASN A 78 2.66 -3.24 -27.02
C ASN A 78 2.98 -4.14 -25.82
N TYR A 79 3.99 -5.01 -25.95
CA TYR A 79 4.42 -5.86 -24.84
C TYR A 79 4.88 -5.03 -23.64
N ILE A 80 5.76 -4.05 -23.86
CA ILE A 80 6.27 -3.17 -22.80
C ILE A 80 5.11 -2.45 -22.08
N VAL A 81 4.17 -1.93 -22.85
CA VAL A 81 3.00 -1.18 -22.35
C VAL A 81 2.04 -2.08 -21.58
N ASP A 82 1.69 -3.22 -22.15
CA ASP A 82 0.70 -4.13 -21.59
C ASP A 82 1.22 -4.81 -20.32
N THR A 83 2.51 -5.17 -20.28
CA THR A 83 3.17 -5.74 -19.10
C THR A 83 3.17 -4.76 -17.93
N ALA A 84 3.51 -3.49 -18.17
CA ALA A 84 3.49 -2.47 -17.13
C ALA A 84 2.08 -2.28 -16.53
N ARG A 85 1.07 -2.24 -17.41
CA ARG A 85 -0.33 -2.11 -16.99
C ARG A 85 -0.81 -3.36 -16.25
N LYS A 86 -0.44 -4.55 -16.72
CA LYS A 86 -0.79 -5.83 -16.11
C LYS A 86 -0.25 -5.92 -14.69
N TYR A 87 1.02 -5.54 -14.48
CA TYR A 87 1.62 -5.46 -13.14
C TYR A 87 0.76 -4.64 -12.18
N LEU A 88 0.39 -3.41 -12.58
CA LEU A 88 -0.43 -2.52 -11.76
C LEU A 88 -1.84 -3.08 -11.50
N ILE A 89 -2.45 -3.73 -12.49
CA ILE A 89 -3.78 -4.35 -12.30
C ILE A 89 -3.70 -5.53 -11.33
N GLU A 90 -2.64 -6.35 -11.39
CA GLU A 90 -2.47 -7.50 -10.51
C GLU A 90 -2.19 -7.05 -9.07
N LYS A 91 -1.29 -6.08 -8.87
CA LYS A 91 -0.98 -5.54 -7.54
C LYS A 91 -2.16 -4.86 -6.88
N GLN A 92 -2.99 -4.16 -7.65
CA GLN A 92 -4.21 -3.57 -7.10
C GLN A 92 -5.23 -4.62 -6.58
N LYS A 93 -5.19 -5.86 -7.08
CA LYS A 93 -6.10 -6.92 -6.66
C LYS A 93 -5.69 -7.57 -5.34
N GLU A 94 -4.44 -7.39 -4.90
CA GLU A 94 -3.92 -7.92 -3.63
C GLU A 94 -4.79 -7.43 -2.45
N SER A 95 -5.00 -8.29 -1.45
CA SER A 95 -5.84 -7.96 -0.29
C SER A 95 -5.31 -6.78 0.51
N ASP A 96 -3.99 -6.72 0.69
CA ASP A 96 -3.34 -5.62 1.40
C ASP A 96 -3.53 -4.29 0.66
N PHE A 97 -3.54 -4.28 -0.68
CA PHE A 97 -3.80 -3.05 -1.44
C PHE A 97 -5.21 -2.52 -1.19
N LYS A 98 -6.20 -3.40 -1.16
CA LYS A 98 -7.59 -2.99 -0.88
C LYS A 98 -7.71 -2.42 0.54
N GLU A 99 -7.24 -3.16 1.54
CA GLU A 99 -7.37 -2.78 2.95
C GLU A 99 -6.56 -1.52 3.31
N LEU A 100 -5.32 -1.42 2.82
CA LEU A 100 -4.38 -0.39 3.27
C LEU A 100 -4.37 0.86 2.39
N ILE A 101 -4.80 0.76 1.13
CA ILE A 101 -4.73 1.86 0.16
C ILE A 101 -6.11 2.33 -0.29
N ILE A 102 -6.98 1.42 -0.71
CA ILE A 102 -8.31 1.80 -1.23
C ILE A 102 -9.24 2.24 -0.09
N ASP A 103 -9.30 1.44 0.97
CA ASP A 103 -10.21 1.70 2.09
C ASP A 103 -9.66 2.76 3.08
N ASN A 104 -8.40 3.16 2.92
CA ASN A 104 -7.74 4.13 3.79
C ASN A 104 -7.69 5.53 3.19
N ILE A 105 -8.39 6.48 3.81
CA ILE A 105 -8.44 7.88 3.35
C ILE A 105 -7.07 8.56 3.35
N ASP A 106 -6.17 8.17 4.27
CA ASP A 106 -4.83 8.73 4.38
C ASP A 106 -3.90 8.26 3.26
N ALA A 107 -4.31 7.27 2.45
CA ALA A 107 -3.55 6.75 1.32
C ALA A 107 -4.09 7.22 -0.04
N LYS A 108 -4.99 8.20 -0.05
CA LYS A 108 -5.64 8.72 -1.26
C LYS A 108 -4.64 9.28 -2.28
N ASP A 109 -3.57 9.91 -1.83
CA ASP A 109 -2.51 10.46 -2.69
C ASP A 109 -1.77 9.37 -3.47
N ILE A 110 -1.39 8.28 -2.80
CA ILE A 110 -0.79 7.10 -3.43
C ILE A 110 -1.77 6.46 -4.38
N PHE A 111 -3.02 6.24 -3.95
CA PHE A 111 -4.03 5.64 -4.81
C PHE A 111 -4.25 6.45 -6.09
N THR A 112 -4.30 7.78 -5.99
CA THR A 112 -4.50 8.66 -7.14
C THR A 112 -3.34 8.57 -8.12
N ASN A 113 -2.10 8.68 -7.65
CA ASN A 113 -0.92 8.59 -8.52
C ASN A 113 -0.75 7.19 -9.13
N TYR A 114 -1.03 6.15 -8.35
CA TYR A 114 -1.00 4.76 -8.79
C TYR A 114 -2.01 4.49 -9.92
N THR A 115 -3.26 4.91 -9.72
CA THR A 115 -4.32 4.72 -10.72
C THR A 115 -4.05 5.55 -11.98
N TYR A 116 -3.48 6.74 -11.84
CA TYR A 116 -3.09 7.55 -12.99
C TYR A 116 -2.00 6.87 -13.84
N LEU A 117 -0.98 6.27 -13.21
CA LEU A 117 0.02 5.45 -13.92
C LEU A 117 -0.60 4.22 -14.60
N ARG A 118 -1.55 3.55 -13.93
CA ARG A 118 -2.24 2.38 -14.47
C ARG A 118 -3.05 2.71 -15.72
N ASP A 119 -3.68 3.88 -15.74
CA ASP A 119 -4.61 4.28 -16.80
C ASP A 119 -3.91 4.98 -17.97
N VAL A 120 -2.80 5.67 -17.71
CA VAL A 120 -1.98 6.30 -18.76
C VAL A 120 -1.01 5.28 -19.36
N ARG A 121 -0.91 5.27 -20.69
CA ARG A 121 0.05 4.44 -21.43
C ARG A 121 1.47 4.69 -20.94
N SER A 122 2.23 3.63 -20.66
CA SER A 122 3.55 3.74 -20.05
C SER A 122 4.60 4.48 -20.89
N THR A 123 4.39 4.57 -22.21
CA THR A 123 5.18 5.43 -23.11
C THR A 123 5.11 6.91 -22.77
N ASN A 124 4.03 7.35 -22.10
CA ASN A 124 3.79 8.75 -21.77
C ASN A 124 4.21 9.11 -20.34
N TRP A 125 4.66 8.14 -19.52
CA TRP A 125 4.97 8.39 -18.12
C TRP A 125 6.07 9.44 -17.91
N ARG A 126 7.02 9.57 -18.85
CA ARG A 126 8.06 10.61 -18.82
C ARG A 126 7.49 12.04 -18.81
N ASN A 127 6.28 12.23 -19.32
CA ASN A 127 5.61 13.53 -19.36
C ASN A 127 4.75 13.81 -18.11
N LEU A 128 4.59 12.85 -17.21
CA LEU A 128 3.77 12.97 -16.01
C LEU A 128 4.58 13.58 -14.86
N LYS A 129 4.82 14.90 -14.94
CA LYS A 129 5.63 15.64 -13.96
C LYS A 129 5.11 15.46 -12.53
N ASP A 130 3.80 15.64 -12.33
CA ASP A 130 3.18 15.55 -10.99
C ASP A 130 3.42 14.17 -10.34
N VAL A 131 3.31 13.09 -11.11
CA VAL A 131 3.56 11.73 -10.63
C VAL A 131 5.03 11.50 -10.33
N SER A 132 5.91 11.99 -11.22
CA SER A 132 7.34 11.87 -11.03
C SER A 132 7.80 12.63 -9.79
N GLU A 133 7.32 13.87 -9.59
CA GLU A 133 7.59 14.67 -8.41
C GLU A 133 7.04 14.00 -7.14
N PHE A 134 5.82 13.45 -7.20
CA PHE A 134 5.25 12.68 -6.12
C PHE A 134 6.15 11.50 -5.72
N ILE A 135 6.52 10.63 -6.67
CA ILE A 135 7.36 9.47 -6.40
C ILE A 135 8.73 9.90 -5.89
N ASN A 136 9.37 10.89 -6.53
CA ASN A 136 10.70 11.37 -6.13
C ASN A 136 10.68 11.98 -4.71
N SER A 137 9.65 12.77 -4.37
CA SER A 137 9.50 13.32 -3.02
C SER A 137 9.33 12.24 -1.96
N ARG A 138 8.62 11.15 -2.28
CA ARG A 138 8.46 10.01 -1.37
C ARG A 138 9.73 9.19 -1.28
N MET A 139 10.41 8.94 -2.40
CA MET A 139 11.71 8.25 -2.46
C MET A 139 12.78 8.98 -1.66
N PHE A 140 12.82 10.31 -1.69
CA PHE A 140 13.76 11.12 -0.91
C PHE A 140 13.61 10.92 0.61
N LEU A 141 12.42 10.51 1.07
CA LEU A 141 12.17 10.22 2.48
C LEU A 141 12.56 8.78 2.88
N ILE A 142 12.93 7.94 1.91
CA ILE A 142 13.32 6.55 2.14
C ILE A 142 14.84 6.47 2.13
N ASP A 143 15.42 6.11 3.28
CA ASP A 143 16.86 5.90 3.39
C ASP A 143 17.25 4.57 2.73
N GLU A 144 17.94 4.65 1.60
CA GLU A 144 18.39 3.50 0.82
C GLU A 144 19.33 2.57 1.59
N GLN A 145 20.15 3.10 2.51
CA GLN A 145 21.06 2.26 3.30
C GLN A 145 20.31 1.43 4.33
N VAL A 146 19.29 2.03 4.96
CA VAL A 146 18.44 1.35 5.94
C VAL A 146 17.49 0.37 5.25
N GLU A 147 17.01 0.72 4.06
CA GLU A 147 15.97 -0.02 3.34
C GLU A 147 16.49 -0.88 2.20
N LYS A 148 17.81 -1.15 2.18
CA LYS A 148 18.51 -1.84 1.10
C LYS A 148 17.79 -3.11 0.62
N ASP A 149 17.40 -3.97 1.55
CA ASP A 149 16.70 -5.23 1.23
C ASP A 149 15.37 -4.96 0.50
N ASN A 150 14.65 -3.91 0.88
CA ASN A 150 13.40 -3.52 0.25
C ASN A 150 13.61 -2.92 -1.15
N PHE A 151 14.70 -2.21 -1.37
CA PHE A 151 15.11 -1.75 -2.70
C PHE A 151 15.42 -2.92 -3.62
N GLU A 152 16.28 -3.84 -3.17
CA GLU A 152 16.67 -5.03 -3.93
C GLU A 152 15.47 -5.91 -4.24
N LEU A 153 14.59 -6.13 -3.25
CA LEU A 153 13.36 -6.90 -3.43
C LEU A 153 12.42 -6.25 -4.44
N ALA A 154 12.18 -4.93 -4.34
CA ALA A 154 11.31 -4.24 -5.27
C ALA A 154 11.87 -4.27 -6.70
N GLN A 155 13.18 -4.06 -6.88
CA GLN A 155 13.81 -4.15 -8.18
C GLN A 155 13.68 -5.56 -8.77
N LYS A 156 14.03 -6.60 -7.99
CA LYS A 156 13.95 -7.99 -8.40
C LYS A 156 12.52 -8.41 -8.76
N GLU A 157 11.54 -7.96 -7.99
CA GLU A 157 10.12 -8.21 -8.25
C GLU A 157 9.69 -7.70 -9.62
N ILE A 158 10.11 -6.49 -10.01
CA ILE A 158 9.82 -5.92 -11.33
C ILE A 158 10.52 -6.71 -12.44
N GLU A 159 11.81 -7.00 -12.28
CA GLU A 159 12.58 -7.75 -13.27
C GLU A 159 12.01 -9.16 -13.48
N GLU A 160 11.70 -9.88 -12.41
CA GLU A 160 11.07 -11.20 -12.47
C GLU A 160 9.69 -11.16 -13.13
N PHE A 161 8.88 -10.13 -12.84
CA PHE A 161 7.58 -9.98 -13.47
C PHE A 161 7.70 -9.82 -15.00
N TYR A 162 8.59 -8.94 -15.45
CA TYR A 162 8.84 -8.75 -16.89
C TYR A 162 9.40 -10.02 -17.53
N ASN A 163 10.35 -10.70 -16.90
CA ASN A 163 10.93 -11.94 -17.43
C ASN A 163 9.87 -13.05 -17.57
N ASN A 164 8.98 -13.19 -16.59
CA ASN A 164 7.90 -14.18 -16.62
C ASN A 164 6.88 -13.88 -17.73
N GLU A 165 6.59 -12.62 -18.00
CA GLU A 165 5.70 -12.23 -19.10
C GLU A 165 6.35 -12.41 -20.47
N ILE A 166 7.68 -12.26 -20.58
CA ILE A 166 8.43 -12.57 -21.81
C ILE A 166 8.29 -14.06 -22.14
N GLN A 167 8.49 -14.94 -21.16
CA GLN A 167 8.41 -16.39 -21.36
C GLN A 167 7.01 -16.90 -21.71
N ARG A 168 5.97 -16.11 -21.45
CA ARG A 168 4.57 -16.45 -21.75
C ARG A 168 4.13 -16.04 -23.17
N THR A 169 4.93 -15.25 -23.86
CA THR A 169 4.63 -14.70 -25.20
C THR A 169 5.29 -15.54 -26.29
#